data_AF-A0A2T1CZJ0-F1
#
_entry.id   AF-A0A2T1CZJ0-F1
#
_cell.length_a   1.000
_cell.length_b   1.000
_cell.length_c   1.000
_cell.angle_alpha   90.00
_cell.angle_beta   90.00
_cell.angle_gamma   90.00
#
_symmetry.space_group_name_H-M   'P 1'
#
loop_
_entity.id
_entity.type
_entity.pdbx_description
1 polymer ?
#
loop_
_entity_poly.entity_id
_entity_poly.type
_entity_poly.pdbx_seq_one_letter_code
_entity_poly.pdbx_strand_id
1 'polypeptide(L)'
;MQPFSLTLFKSSNRKVRSGFLFPLAFCLLSVAFYIPPHFSLPVVAQASKVSEAEGDRLIQQGLQQYQTRQFPAAVNSWQQALQIYRALKNRQREGGALGILGATYHSLGNPA
;
A
#
# COMPACT_ATOMS: atom_id res chain seq x y z
N MET A 1 -65.32 13.12 -42.45
CA MET A 1 -63.99 13.04 -43.10
C MET A 1 -63.11 12.23 -42.15
N GLN A 2 -63.26 10.90 -42.19
CA GLN A 2 -62.38 9.91 -42.85
C GLN A 2 -60.97 9.81 -42.20
N PRO A 3 -60.42 8.59 -42.09
CA PRO A 3 -59.76 8.08 -40.89
C PRO A 3 -58.26 7.81 -41.11
N PHE A 4 -57.49 7.62 -40.05
CA PHE A 4 -56.19 6.97 -40.17
C PHE A 4 -56.10 5.80 -39.18
N SER A 5 -56.55 4.65 -39.67
CA SER A 5 -56.18 3.35 -39.11
C SER A 5 -54.71 3.09 -39.42
N LEU A 6 -53.88 2.91 -38.40
CA LEU A 6 -52.66 2.12 -38.51
C LEU A 6 -52.79 0.90 -37.61
N THR A 7 -53.05 -0.20 -38.29
CA THR A 7 -52.96 -1.57 -37.83
C THR A 7 -51.59 -1.90 -37.23
N LEU A 8 -51.64 -2.68 -36.16
CA LEU A 8 -50.70 -3.75 -35.79
C LEU A 8 -49.27 -3.37 -35.39
N PHE A 9 -49.01 -3.41 -34.09
CA PHE A 9 -47.85 -4.16 -33.60
C PHE A 9 -48.22 -5.00 -32.37
N LYS A 10 -48.41 -6.29 -32.62
CA LYS A 10 -48.57 -7.35 -31.63
C LYS A 10 -47.18 -7.76 -31.15
N SER A 11 -46.88 -7.61 -29.86
CA SER A 11 -45.75 -8.29 -29.20
C SER A 11 -46.20 -8.67 -27.78
N SER A 12 -46.91 -9.80 -27.64
CA SER A 12 -46.33 -11.11 -27.33
C SER A 12 -45.69 -11.14 -25.93
N ASN A 13 -46.53 -11.45 -24.94
CA ASN A 13 -46.12 -11.94 -23.63
C ASN A 13 -45.26 -13.20 -23.80
N ARG A 14 -43.96 -13.12 -23.48
CA ARG A 14 -43.16 -14.31 -23.15
C ARG A 14 -42.48 -14.13 -21.80
N LYS A 15 -43.09 -14.76 -20.79
CA LYS A 15 -42.45 -15.22 -19.55
C LYS A 15 -41.15 -15.92 -19.91
N VAL A 16 -40.02 -15.24 -19.71
CA VAL A 16 -38.71 -15.89 -19.71
C VAL A 16 -38.57 -16.57 -18.36
N ARG A 17 -38.79 -17.89 -18.36
CA ARG A 17 -38.63 -18.75 -17.19
C ARG A 17 -37.20 -18.60 -16.65
N SER A 18 -37.12 -17.97 -15.49
CA SER A 18 -36.05 -18.06 -14.51
C SER A 18 -35.63 -19.53 -14.33
N GLY A 19 -34.53 -19.93 -14.98
CA GLY A 19 -34.07 -21.33 -14.95
C GLY A 19 -32.60 -21.55 -15.28
N PHE A 20 -31.79 -20.51 -15.47
CA PHE A 20 -30.38 -20.66 -15.89
C PHE A 20 -29.37 -19.75 -15.14
N LEU A 21 -29.77 -19.08 -14.05
CA LEU A 21 -28.87 -18.22 -13.28
C LEU A 21 -28.08 -18.95 -12.17
N PHE A 22 -28.36 -20.24 -11.93
CA PHE A 22 -27.74 -20.98 -10.82
C PHE A 22 -26.30 -21.47 -11.04
N PRO A 23 -25.86 -21.93 -12.24
CA PRO A 23 -24.50 -22.48 -12.38
C PRO A 23 -23.41 -21.40 -12.46
N LEU A 24 -23.75 -20.18 -12.88
CA LEU A 24 -22.79 -19.08 -13.01
C LEU A 24 -22.32 -18.56 -11.64
N ALA A 25 -23.19 -18.59 -10.63
CA ALA A 25 -22.88 -18.15 -9.27
C ALA A 25 -21.99 -19.16 -8.51
N PHE A 26 -22.12 -20.46 -8.79
CA PHE A 26 -21.30 -21.50 -8.16
C PHE A 26 -19.85 -21.48 -8.65
N CYS A 27 -19.64 -21.06 -9.91
CA CYS A 27 -18.30 -20.99 -10.51
C CYS A 27 -17.42 -19.89 -9.85
N LEU A 28 -18.02 -18.77 -9.42
CA LEU A 28 -17.29 -17.69 -8.75
C LEU A 28 -16.87 -18.04 -7.30
N LEU A 29 -17.58 -18.96 -6.64
CA LEU A 29 -17.27 -19.39 -5.28
C LEU A 29 -16.06 -20.35 -5.23
N SER A 30 -15.87 -21.16 -6.26
CA SER A 30 -14.73 -22.11 -6.35
C SER A 30 -13.37 -21.42 -6.59
N VAL A 31 -13.35 -20.24 -7.22
CA VAL A 31 -12.11 -19.49 -7.48
C VAL A 31 -11.55 -18.85 -6.22
N ALA A 32 -12.40 -18.52 -5.24
CA ALA A 32 -11.97 -17.90 -3.98
C ALA A 32 -11.24 -18.87 -3.03
N PHE A 33 -11.40 -20.19 -3.19
CA PHE A 33 -10.83 -21.20 -2.29
C PHE A 33 -9.47 -21.76 -2.77
N TYR A 34 -9.02 -21.40 -3.98
CA TYR A 34 -7.73 -21.82 -4.54
C TYR A 34 -6.75 -20.65 -4.69
N ILE A 35 -6.70 -19.74 -3.71
CA ILE A 35 -5.60 -18.76 -3.62
C ILE A 35 -4.62 -19.29 -2.58
N PRO A 36 -3.46 -19.86 -2.98
CA PRO A 36 -2.42 -20.21 -2.04
C PRO A 36 -1.94 -18.94 -1.32
N PRO A 37 -1.90 -18.89 0.02
CA PRO A 37 -1.66 -17.66 0.79
C PRO A 37 -0.19 -17.16 0.78
N HIS A 38 0.59 -17.43 -0.27
CA HIS A 38 2.04 -17.21 -0.26
C HIS A 38 2.64 -16.85 -1.63
N PHE A 39 1.85 -16.34 -2.59
CA PHE A 39 2.43 -15.70 -3.77
C PHE A 39 2.79 -14.25 -3.48
N SER A 40 3.81 -14.04 -2.64
CA SER A 40 4.49 -12.75 -2.57
C SER A 40 5.12 -12.50 -3.93
N LEU A 41 4.50 -11.63 -4.72
CA LEU A 41 5.02 -11.21 -6.02
C LEU A 41 6.48 -10.74 -5.84
N PRO A 42 7.42 -11.15 -6.70
CA PRO A 42 8.81 -10.70 -6.62
C PRO A 42 8.92 -9.17 -6.63
N VAL A 43 7.97 -8.48 -7.27
CA VAL A 43 7.79 -7.03 -7.23
C VAL A 43 7.64 -6.47 -5.80
N VAL A 44 6.89 -7.13 -4.92
CA VAL A 44 6.68 -6.65 -3.53
C VAL A 44 7.95 -6.84 -2.70
N ALA A 45 8.64 -7.97 -2.87
CA ALA A 45 9.93 -8.23 -2.21
C ALA A 45 11.05 -7.31 -2.72
N GLN A 46 10.98 -6.86 -3.97
CA GLN A 46 11.94 -5.90 -4.51
C GLN A 46 11.64 -4.48 -4.05
N ALA A 47 10.36 -4.07 -4.00
CA ALA A 47 9.95 -2.77 -3.50
C ALA A 47 10.31 -2.56 -2.02
N SER A 48 10.21 -3.62 -1.20
CA SER A 48 10.64 -3.56 0.20
C SER A 48 12.15 -3.38 0.33
N LYS A 49 12.96 -4.14 -0.44
CA LYS A 49 14.42 -4.00 -0.45
C LYS A 49 14.89 -2.61 -0.89
N VAL A 50 14.26 -2.03 -1.93
CA VAL A 50 14.60 -0.67 -2.39
C VAL A 50 14.25 0.36 -1.33
N SER A 51 13.07 0.26 -0.71
CA SER A 51 12.69 1.15 0.38
C SER A 51 13.63 1.00 1.57
N GLU A 52 14.01 -0.22 1.92
CA GLU A 52 14.96 -0.51 3.00
C GLU A 52 16.34 0.13 2.75
N ALA A 53 16.86 0.02 1.53
CA ALA A 53 18.10 0.67 1.13
C ALA A 53 18.01 2.20 1.16
N GLU A 54 16.85 2.77 0.82
CA GLU A 54 16.61 4.22 0.94
C GLU A 54 16.62 4.68 2.41
N GLY A 55 16.03 3.89 3.30
CA GLY A 55 16.12 4.11 4.74
C GLY A 55 17.59 4.13 5.23
N ASP A 56 18.43 3.21 4.75
CA ASP A 56 19.85 3.17 5.13
C ASP A 56 20.60 4.40 4.64
N ARG A 57 20.35 4.83 3.41
CA ARG A 57 20.93 6.05 2.83
C ARG A 57 20.58 7.27 3.66
N LEU A 58 19.32 7.40 4.08
CA LEU A 58 18.87 8.49 4.94
C LEU A 58 19.54 8.46 6.32
N ILE A 59 19.80 7.28 6.89
CA ILE A 59 20.59 7.14 8.13
C ILE A 59 22.01 7.70 7.95
N GLN A 60 22.68 7.31 6.87
CA GLN A 60 24.04 7.78 6.57
C GLN A 60 24.09 9.28 6.27
N GLN A 61 23.12 9.79 5.50
CA GLN A 61 22.98 11.21 5.23
C GLN A 61 22.80 12.01 6.52
N GLY A 62 21.92 11.56 7.41
CA GLY A 62 21.71 12.23 8.69
C GLY A 62 22.97 12.23 9.56
N LEU A 63 23.76 11.15 9.53
CA LEU A 63 25.06 11.11 10.21
C LEU A 63 26.04 12.15 9.66
N GLN A 64 26.14 12.28 8.34
CA GLN A 64 26.99 13.30 7.70
C GLN A 64 26.52 14.73 8.01
N GLN A 65 25.20 14.95 8.03
CA GLN A 65 24.61 16.24 8.43
C GLN A 65 24.90 16.55 9.90
N TYR A 66 24.82 15.55 10.79
CA TYR A 66 25.15 15.70 12.21
C TYR A 66 26.63 16.08 12.40
N GLN A 67 27.54 15.41 11.69
CA GLN A 67 28.97 15.72 11.71
C GLN A 67 29.28 17.14 11.23
N THR A 68 28.51 17.66 10.27
CA THR A 68 28.61 19.04 9.79
C THR A 68 27.79 20.05 10.62
N ARG A 69 27.29 19.64 11.80
CA ARG A 69 26.47 20.44 12.72
C ARG A 69 25.14 20.92 12.13
N GLN A 70 24.69 20.33 11.03
CA GLN A 70 23.38 20.57 10.44
C GLN A 70 22.30 19.75 11.15
N PHE A 71 22.18 19.95 12.47
CA PHE A 71 21.34 19.10 13.32
C PHE A 71 19.86 19.03 12.91
N PRO A 72 19.20 20.13 12.50
CA PRO A 72 17.81 20.04 12.04
C PRO A 72 17.64 19.17 10.78
N ALA A 73 18.62 19.24 9.86
CA ALA A 73 18.61 18.41 8.66
C ALA A 73 18.84 16.94 9.02
N ALA A 74 19.80 16.67 9.92
CA ALA A 74 20.10 15.31 10.39
C ALA A 74 18.88 14.62 11.01
N VAL A 75 18.20 15.33 11.91
CA VAL A 75 16.97 14.87 12.55
C VAL A 75 15.90 14.56 11.51
N ASN A 76 15.73 15.42 10.49
CA ASN A 76 14.75 15.20 9.43
C ASN A 76 15.09 13.93 8.62
N SER A 77 16.33 13.75 8.19
CA SER A 77 16.77 12.54 7.48
C SER A 77 16.52 11.27 8.30
N TRP A 78 16.83 11.27 9.60
CA TRP A 78 16.55 10.13 10.47
C TRP A 78 15.06 9.88 10.72
N GLN A 79 14.23 10.93 10.77
CA GLN A 79 12.77 10.80 10.85
C GLN A 79 12.18 10.19 9.56
N GLN A 80 12.69 10.56 8.39
CA GLN A 80 12.27 9.94 7.13
C GLN A 80 12.65 8.45 7.09
N ALA A 81 13.88 8.10 7.50
CA ALA A 81 14.30 6.71 7.62
C ALA A 81 13.39 5.91 8.59
N LEU A 82 13.01 6.51 9.71
CA LEU A 82 12.09 5.92 10.68
C LEU A 82 10.71 5.62 10.07
N GLN A 83 10.15 6.53 9.26
CA GLN A 83 8.88 6.31 8.58
C GLN A 83 8.94 5.12 7.63
N ILE A 84 10.04 5.00 6.86
CA ILE A 84 10.29 3.86 5.98
C ILE A 84 10.34 2.56 6.78
N TYR A 85 11.14 2.51 7.84
CA TYR A 85 11.27 1.28 8.64
C TYR A 85 9.97 0.86 9.30
N ARG A 86 9.13 1.83 9.71
CA ARG A 86 7.78 1.56 10.20
C ARG A 86 6.87 1.00 9.12
N ALA A 87 6.88 1.59 7.91
CA ALA A 87 6.10 1.10 6.78
C ALA A 87 6.47 -0.34 6.40
N LEU A 88 7.77 -0.66 6.46
CA LEU A 88 8.31 -2.01 6.23
C LEU A 88 8.14 -2.96 7.43
N LYS A 89 7.66 -2.46 8.58
CA LYS A 89 7.57 -3.20 9.85
C LYS A 89 8.91 -3.79 10.31
N ASN A 90 10.03 -3.18 9.92
CA ASN A 90 11.37 -3.60 10.31
C ASN A 90 11.71 -3.03 11.69
N ARG A 91 11.40 -3.80 12.75
CA ARG A 91 11.55 -3.38 14.15
C ARG A 91 12.99 -3.11 14.57
N GLN A 92 13.95 -3.86 14.03
CA GLN A 92 15.35 -3.64 14.38
C GLN A 92 15.84 -2.29 13.89
N ARG A 93 15.56 -1.96 12.64
CA ARG A 93 15.96 -0.67 12.06
C ARG A 93 15.15 0.50 12.62
N GLU A 94 13.87 0.29 12.91
CA GLU A 94 13.04 1.25 13.65
C GLU A 94 13.69 1.61 15.01
N GLY A 95 14.11 0.61 15.78
CA GLY A 95 14.79 0.81 17.06
C GLY A 95 16.12 1.57 16.91
N GLY A 96 16.91 1.23 15.89
CA GLY A 96 18.15 1.96 15.58
C GLY A 96 17.91 3.44 15.27
N ALA A 97 16.93 3.75 14.41
CA ALA A 97 16.58 5.13 14.07
C ALA A 97 16.07 5.92 15.29
N LEU A 98 15.24 5.29 16.13
CA LEU A 98 14.76 5.91 17.38
C LEU A 98 15.90 6.17 18.37
N GLY A 99 16.85 5.24 18.50
CA GLY A 99 18.02 5.40 19.37
C GLY A 99 18.90 6.57 18.94
N ILE A 100 19.17 6.71 17.64
CA ILE A 100 19.93 7.84 17.09
C ILE A 100 19.21 9.17 17.36
N LEU A 101 17.90 9.24 17.12
CA LEU A 101 17.10 10.43 17.39
C LEU A 101 17.11 10.80 18.88
N GLY A 102 16.93 9.82 19.78
CA GLY A 102 16.96 10.03 21.21
C GLY A 102 18.31 10.56 21.71
N ALA A 103 19.42 9.95 21.27
CA ALA A 103 20.77 10.41 21.58
C ALA A 103 21.02 11.84 21.08
N THR A 104 20.53 12.15 19.89
CA THR A 104 20.65 13.50 19.31
C THR A 104 19.88 14.54 20.11
N TYR A 105 18.62 14.28 20.44
CA TYR A 105 17.83 15.21 21.25
C TYR A 105 18.44 15.40 22.65
N HIS A 106 18.97 14.34 23.25
CA HIS A 106 19.68 14.44 24.52
C HIS A 106 20.92 15.34 24.41
N SER A 107 21.73 15.16 23.36
CA SER A 107 22.93 15.97 23.10
C SER A 107 22.61 17.44 22.81
N LEU A 108 21.51 17.72 22.10
CA LEU A 108 21.10 19.09 21.78
C LEU A 108 20.42 19.80 22.96
N GLY A 109 19.72 19.05 23.80
CA GLY A 109 19.05 19.58 25.00
C GLY A 109 20.00 19.80 26.18
N ASN A 110 21.19 19.18 26.16
CA ASN A 110 22.21 19.33 27.18
C ASN A 110 23.55 19.75 26.55
N PRO A 111 23.68 21.02 26.13
CA PRO A 111 24.96 21.54 25.65
C PRO A 111 25.96 21.48 26.81
N ALA A 112 27.07 20.76 26.60
CA ALA A 112 28.20 20.69 27.54
C ALA A 112 28.88 22.05 27.74
#